data_AF-A0A7J5BZU3-F1
#
_entry.id   AF-A0A7J5BZU3-F1
#
_cell.length_a   1.000
_cell.length_b   1.000
_cell.length_c   1.000
_cell.angle_alpha   90.00
_cell.angle_beta   90.00
_cell.angle_gamma   90.00
#
_symmetry.space_group_name_H-M   'P 1'
#
loop_
_entity.id
_entity.type
_entity.pdbx_description
1 polymer ?
#
loop_
_entity_poly.entity_id
_entity_poly.type
_entity_poly.pdbx_seq_one_letter_code
_entity_poly.pdbx_strand_id
1 'polypeptide(L)'
;MPWWSWVLIWVGLVLVLLATLALIALWLYRKLIALLAEFERLSEVQEELVARAEALVAPYEARQPAVARDRAQVERERRTIAARRAERKERRRDERLAHARRITTADPMQYAHLARKK
;
A
#
# COMPACT_ATOMS: atom_id res chain seq x y z
N MET A 1 5.58 46.96 -39.49
CA MET A 1 5.83 45.55 -39.15
C MET A 1 6.36 45.51 -37.71
N PRO A 2 5.51 45.22 -36.71
CA PRO A 2 5.86 45.42 -35.31
C PRO A 2 6.72 44.26 -34.80
N TRP A 3 8.04 44.42 -34.90
CA TRP A 3 9.07 43.48 -34.40
C TRP A 3 8.86 43.04 -32.92
N TRP A 4 8.21 43.88 -32.11
CA TRP A 4 7.80 43.59 -30.74
C TRP A 4 6.90 42.35 -30.60
N SER A 5 6.02 42.10 -31.57
CA SER A 5 5.12 40.93 -31.51
C SER A 5 5.88 39.62 -31.60
N TRP A 6 7.02 39.60 -32.30
CA TRP A 6 7.88 38.42 -32.41
C TRP A 6 8.52 38.09 -31.06
N VAL A 7 9.10 39.09 -30.40
CA VAL A 7 9.75 38.93 -29.09
C VAL A 7 8.74 38.44 -28.03
N LEU A 8 7.51 38.97 -28.04
CA LEU A 8 6.46 38.55 -27.11
C LEU A 8 6.08 37.07 -27.27
N ILE A 9 6.00 36.57 -28.51
CA ILE A 9 5.68 35.15 -28.78
C ILE A 9 6.79 34.25 -28.25
N TRP A 10 8.06 34.59 -28.50
CA TRP A 10 9.20 33.81 -28.01
C TRP A 10 9.29 33.80 -26.49
N VAL A 11 9.12 34.96 -25.85
CA VAL A 11 9.14 35.05 -24.38
C VAL A 11 8.00 34.23 -23.80
N GLY A 12 6.77 34.37 -24.31
CA GLY A 12 5.63 33.57 -23.86
C GLY A 12 5.87 32.06 -24.01
N LEU A 13 6.43 31.63 -25.14
CA LEU A 13 6.73 30.22 -25.40
C LEU A 13 7.75 29.66 -24.39
N VAL A 14 8.84 30.40 -24.14
CA VAL A 14 9.86 30.00 -23.17
C VAL A 14 9.29 30.00 -21.74
N LEU A 15 8.44 30.96 -21.41
CA LEU A 15 7.86 31.08 -20.08
C LEU A 15 6.88 29.94 -19.80
N VAL A 16 6.06 29.56 -20.78
CA VAL A 16 5.19 28.37 -20.71
C VAL A 16 6.03 27.10 -20.58
N LEU A 17 7.10 26.97 -21.36
CA LEU A 17 8.01 25.82 -21.27
C LEU A 17 8.61 25.69 -19.86
N LEU A 18 9.18 26.77 -19.33
CA LEU A 18 9.76 26.80 -17.99
C LEU A 18 8.73 26.51 -16.90
N ALA A 19 7.53 27.10 -16.99
CA ALA A 19 6.45 26.85 -16.05
C ALA A 19 6.03 25.37 -16.04
N THR A 20 5.92 24.76 -17.22
CA THR A 20 5.57 23.34 -17.37
C THR A 20 6.68 22.46 -16.79
N LEU A 21 7.94 22.77 -17.07
CA LEU A 21 9.08 22.04 -16.51
C LEU A 21 9.10 22.12 -14.98
N ALA A 22 8.91 23.31 -14.42
CA ALA A 22 8.88 23.53 -12.97
C ALA A 22 7.72 22.79 -12.32
N LEU A 23 6.53 22.81 -12.94
CA LEU A 23 5.37 22.05 -12.48
C LEU A 23 5.67 20.55 -12.44
N ILE A 24 6.22 20.00 -13.52
CA ILE A 24 6.57 18.57 -13.59
C ILE A 24 7.62 18.24 -12.52
N ALA A 25 8.67 19.06 -12.39
CA ALA A 25 9.73 18.86 -11.40
C ALA A 25 9.18 18.85 -9.97
N LEU A 26 8.34 19.81 -9.61
CA LEU A 26 7.69 19.86 -8.30
C LEU A 26 6.77 18.66 -8.07
N TRP A 27 6.03 18.25 -9.10
CA TRP A 27 5.11 17.12 -8.99
C TRP A 27 5.86 15.79 -8.81
N LEU A 28 6.94 15.60 -9.56
CA LEU A 28 7.85 14.45 -9.42
C LEU A 28 8.51 14.44 -8.04
N TYR A 29 9.02 15.58 -7.60
CA TYR A 29 9.70 15.72 -6.31
C TYR A 29 8.77 15.33 -5.15
N ARG A 30 7.52 15.82 -5.17
CA ARG A 30 6.51 15.44 -4.16
C ARG A 30 6.22 13.94 -4.17
N LYS A 31 6.14 13.32 -5.35
CA LYS A 31 5.94 11.87 -5.49
C LYS A 31 7.16 11.07 -5.00
N LEU A 32 8.37 11.53 -5.32
CA LEU A 32 9.62 10.92 -4.88
C LEU A 32 9.75 10.94 -3.36
N ILE A 33 9.45 12.06 -2.70
CA ILE A 33 9.45 12.14 -1.23
C ILE A 33 8.40 11.20 -0.62
N ALA A 34 7.19 11.17 -1.17
CA ALA A 34 6.15 10.26 -0.68
C ALA A 34 6.56 8.79 -0.82
N LEU A 35 7.26 8.45 -1.91
CA LEU A 35 7.80 7.11 -2.13
C LEU A 35 8.96 6.80 -1.18
N LEU A 36 9.87 7.75 -0.97
CA LEU A 36 11.00 7.64 -0.04
C LEU A 36 10.52 7.42 1.40
N ALA A 37 9.46 8.10 1.83
CA ALA A 37 8.87 7.87 3.16
C ALA A 37 8.33 6.44 3.33
N GLU A 38 7.81 5.84 2.25
CA GLU A 38 7.38 4.45 2.28
C GLU A 38 8.60 3.49 2.25
N PHE A 39 9.65 3.83 1.50
CA PHE A 39 10.92 3.10 1.53
C PHE A 39 11.58 3.14 2.91
N GLU A 40 11.48 4.26 3.63
CA GLU A 40 12.02 4.42 4.99
C GLU A 40 11.30 3.49 5.97
N ARG A 41 9.97 3.35 5.84
CA ARG A 41 9.22 2.31 6.57
C ARG A 41 9.64 0.89 6.20
N LEU A 42 9.91 0.64 4.92
CA LEU A 42 10.42 -0.67 4.51
C LEU A 42 11.83 -0.93 5.07
N SER A 43 12.70 0.08 5.12
CA SER A 43 14.03 -0.07 5.71
C SER A 43 13.96 -0.29 7.23
N GLU A 44 13.07 0.40 7.95
CA GLU A 44 12.84 0.14 9.38
C GLU A 44 12.38 -1.30 9.62
N VAL A 45 11.44 -1.81 8.82
CA VAL A 45 10.99 -3.20 8.91
C VAL A 45 12.12 -4.17 8.54
N GLN A 46 12.95 -3.82 7.56
CA GLN A 46 14.08 -4.64 7.17
C GLN A 46 15.15 -4.68 8.26
N GLU A 47 15.47 -3.54 8.88
CA GLU A 47 16.38 -3.45 10.03
C GLU A 47 15.82 -4.21 11.23
N GLU A 48 14.53 -4.12 11.52
CA GLU A 48 13.92 -4.90 12.59
C GLU A 48 13.98 -6.41 12.30
N LEU A 49 13.79 -6.82 11.05
CA LEU A 49 13.94 -8.22 10.64
C LEU A 49 15.39 -8.69 10.69
N VAL A 50 16.36 -7.84 10.33
CA VAL A 50 17.79 -8.15 10.45
C VAL A 50 18.21 -8.21 11.91
N ALA A 51 17.82 -7.25 12.75
CA ALA A 51 18.09 -7.26 14.18
C ALA A 51 17.44 -8.47 14.87
N ARG A 52 16.23 -8.86 14.46
CA ARG A 52 15.60 -10.11 14.91
C ARG A 52 16.33 -11.35 14.37
N ALA A 53 16.82 -11.33 13.13
CA ALA A 53 17.60 -12.43 12.57
C ALA A 53 18.96 -12.57 13.25
N GLU A 54 19.62 -11.46 13.60
CA GLU A 54 20.86 -11.39 14.36
C GLU A 54 20.65 -11.82 15.82
N ALA A 55 19.55 -11.39 16.45
CA ALA A 55 19.15 -11.88 17.78
C ALA A 55 18.73 -13.36 17.75
N LEU A 56 18.24 -13.85 16.61
CA LEU A 56 17.96 -15.25 16.32
C LEU A 56 19.17 -15.99 15.74
N VAL A 57 20.41 -15.48 15.90
CA VAL A 57 21.66 -16.25 15.74
C VAL A 57 21.78 -17.28 16.87
N ALA A 58 20.75 -18.10 17.04
CA ALA A 58 20.99 -19.52 17.06
C ALA A 58 21.57 -19.87 15.67
N PRO A 59 22.62 -20.70 15.59
CA PRO A 59 23.16 -21.14 14.30
C PRO A 59 22.00 -21.58 13.42
N TYR A 60 22.01 -21.21 12.14
CA TYR A 60 21.03 -21.66 11.16
C TYR A 60 20.92 -23.18 11.21
N GLU A 61 20.00 -23.70 12.03
CA GLU A 61 19.64 -25.09 12.03
C GLU A 61 18.90 -25.28 10.72
N ALA A 62 19.61 -25.83 9.72
CA ALA A 62 19.01 -26.29 8.48
C ALA A 62 17.72 -27.01 8.87
N ARG A 63 16.57 -26.43 8.49
CA ARG A 63 15.26 -26.88 8.98
C ARG A 63 15.14 -28.35 8.64
N GLN A 64 15.34 -29.23 9.65
CA GLN A 64 15.34 -30.66 9.39
C GLN A 64 14.04 -31.01 8.68
N PRO A 65 14.09 -31.78 7.57
CA PRO A 65 12.90 -32.20 6.87
C PRO A 65 11.89 -32.79 7.84
N ALA A 66 10.59 -32.57 7.63
CA ALA A 66 9.53 -33.07 8.52
C ALA A 66 9.58 -34.60 8.74
N VAL A 67 10.29 -35.32 7.87
CA VAL A 67 10.55 -36.76 7.94
C VAL A 67 11.56 -37.12 9.04
N ALA A 68 12.49 -36.22 9.38
CA ALA A 68 13.52 -36.41 10.41
C ALA A 68 13.10 -35.89 11.80
N ARG A 69 11.90 -35.29 11.92
CA ARG A 69 11.40 -34.67 13.15
C ARG A 69 10.36 -35.55 13.84
N ASP A 70 10.22 -35.39 15.15
CA ASP A 70 9.18 -36.07 15.92
C ASP A 70 7.78 -35.72 15.40
N ARG A 71 6.97 -36.76 15.17
CA ARG A 71 5.65 -36.65 14.55
C ARG A 71 4.71 -35.81 15.39
N ALA A 72 4.77 -35.93 16.73
CA ALA A 72 3.90 -35.20 17.62
C ALA A 72 4.16 -33.68 17.57
N GLN A 73 5.42 -33.27 17.39
CA GLN A 73 5.79 -31.87 17.24
C GLN A 73 5.30 -31.27 15.92
N VAL A 74 5.46 -32.00 14.82
CA VAL A 74 4.98 -31.58 13.48
C VAL A 74 3.45 -31.48 13.45
N GLU A 75 2.73 -32.40 14.09
CA GLU A 75 1.27 -32.34 14.19
C GLU A 75 0.79 -31.11 14.97
N ARG A 76 1.46 -30.75 16.08
CA ARG A 76 1.15 -29.53 16.83
C ARG A 76 1.36 -28.27 16.00
N GLU A 77 2.49 -28.15 15.30
CA GLU A 77 2.75 -27.03 14.38
C GLU A 77 1.70 -26.94 13.27
N ARG A 78 1.32 -28.07 12.68
CA ARG A 78 0.27 -28.08 11.64
C ARG A 78 -1.09 -27.64 12.18
N ARG A 79 -1.45 -28.06 13.40
CA ARG A 79 -2.69 -27.63 14.06
C ARG A 79 -2.71 -26.13 14.32
N THR A 80 -1.61 -25.53 14.78
CA THR A 80 -1.55 -24.08 15.00
C THR A 80 -1.65 -23.29 13.69
N ILE A 81 -0.99 -23.76 12.63
CA ILE A 81 -1.09 -23.15 11.30
C ILE A 81 -2.51 -23.28 10.74
N ALA A 82 -3.16 -24.43 10.92
CA ALA A 82 -4.54 -24.65 10.50
C ALA A 82 -5.51 -23.74 11.26
N ALA A 83 -5.35 -23.59 12.57
CA ALA A 83 -6.14 -22.69 13.40
C ALA A 83 -6.01 -21.24 12.92
N ARG A 84 -4.78 -20.75 12.70
CA ARG A 84 -4.54 -19.39 12.15
C ARG A 84 -5.14 -19.20 10.76
N ARG A 85 -5.18 -20.24 9.93
CA ARG A 85 -5.84 -20.19 8.61
C ARG A 85 -7.35 -20.11 8.75
N ALA A 86 -7.94 -20.86 9.68
CA ALA A 86 -9.37 -20.82 9.97
C ALA A 86 -9.80 -19.43 10.48
N GLU A 87 -9.05 -18.86 11.43
CA GLU A 87 -9.29 -17.53 11.97
C GLU A 87 -9.26 -16.44 10.87
N ARG A 88 -8.25 -16.49 9.97
CA ARG A 88 -8.20 -15.58 8.82
C ARG A 88 -9.39 -15.72 7.88
N LYS A 89 -9.91 -16.94 7.70
CA LYS A 89 -11.09 -17.21 6.86
C LYS A 89 -12.34 -16.65 7.50
N GLU A 90 -12.48 -16.82 8.82
CA GLU A 90 -13.59 -16.29 9.61
C GLU A 90 -13.62 -14.76 9.59
N ARG A 91 -12.48 -14.11 9.83
CA ARG A 91 -12.36 -12.64 9.74
C ARG A 91 -12.81 -12.10 8.39
N ARG A 92 -12.39 -12.74 7.29
CA ARG A 92 -12.82 -12.35 5.93
C ARG A 92 -14.32 -12.55 5.72
N ARG A 93 -14.94 -13.56 6.35
CA ARG A 93 -16.39 -13.77 6.31
C ARG A 93 -17.10 -12.65 7.06
N ASP A 94 -16.62 -12.29 8.23
CA ASP A 94 -17.21 -11.24 9.06
C ASP A 94 -17.12 -9.87 8.41
N GLU A 95 -15.99 -9.55 7.78
CA GLU A 95 -15.82 -8.33 6.97
C GLU A 95 -16.85 -8.26 5.83
N ARG A 96 -17.09 -9.37 5.13
CA ARG A 96 -18.10 -9.45 4.05
C ARG A 96 -19.52 -9.27 4.60
N LEU A 97 -19.85 -9.91 5.72
CA LEU A 97 -21.16 -9.76 6.37
C LEU A 97 -21.37 -8.34 6.93
N ALA A 98 -20.33 -7.72 7.48
CA ALA A 98 -20.36 -6.32 7.92
C ALA A 98 -20.54 -5.36 6.74
N HIS A 99 -19.91 -5.63 5.60
CA HIS A 99 -20.11 -4.86 4.37
C HIS A 99 -21.54 -5.01 3.84
N ALA A 100 -22.07 -6.24 3.75
CA ALA A 100 -23.43 -6.49 3.30
C ALA A 100 -24.49 -5.82 4.21
N ARG A 101 -24.30 -5.86 5.53
CA ARG A 101 -25.15 -5.14 6.49
C ARG A 101 -25.14 -3.64 6.25
N ARG A 102 -23.97 -3.03 6.02
CA ARG A 102 -23.89 -1.60 5.68
C ARG A 102 -24.66 -1.25 4.41
N ILE A 103 -24.61 -2.10 3.38
CA ILE A 103 -25.35 -1.88 2.13
C ILE A 103 -26.87 -2.01 2.36
N THR A 104 -27.30 -2.98 3.16
CA THR A 104 -28.73 -3.27 3.36
C THR A 104 -29.39 -2.28 4.34
N THR A 105 -28.64 -1.80 5.32
CA THR A 105 -29.10 -0.78 6.28
C THR A 105 -29.00 0.64 5.71
N ALA A 106 -28.24 0.85 4.62
CA ALA A 106 -28.23 2.13 3.93
C ALA A 106 -29.63 2.42 3.37
N ASP A 107 -30.29 3.45 3.91
CA ASP A 107 -31.60 3.90 3.45
C ASP A 107 -31.52 4.25 1.95
N PRO A 108 -32.24 3.53 1.07
CA PRO A 108 -32.21 3.80 -0.36
C PRO A 108 -32.75 5.21 -0.69
N MET A 109 -33.47 5.85 0.23
CA MET A 109 -33.97 7.22 0.08
C MET A 109 -32.95 8.31 0.47
N GLN A 110 -31.80 7.95 1.05
CA GLN A 110 -30.78 8.92 1.46
C GLN A 110 -30.25 9.75 0.28
N TYR A 111 -30.28 9.21 -0.95
CA TYR A 111 -29.85 9.92 -2.17
C TYR A 111 -31.01 10.47 -3.02
N ALA A 112 -32.27 10.41 -2.54
CA ALA A 112 -33.42 10.90 -3.29
C ALA A 112 -33.33 12.41 -3.62
N HIS A 113 -32.62 13.18 -2.80
CA HIS A 113 -32.36 14.60 -3.01
C HIS A 113 -31.40 14.90 -4.17
N LEU A 114 -30.54 13.94 -4.58
CA LEU A 114 -29.66 14.07 -5.74
C LEU A 114 -30.39 13.82 -7.07
N ALA A 115 -31.42 12.98 -7.07
CA ALA A 115 -32.27 12.73 -8.24
C ALA A 115 -33.28 13.85 -8.51
N ARG A 116 -33.56 14.69 -7.50
CA ARG A 116 -34.51 15.82 -7.61
C ARG A 116 -33.76 17.13 -7.87
N LYS A 117 -33.01 17.21 -8.97
CA LYS A 117 -32.53 18.49 -9.51
C LYS A 117 -33.28 18.78 -10.81
N LYS A 118 -34.33 19.59 -10.69
CA LYS A 118 -34.94 20.34 -11.80
C LYS A 118 -34.28 21.71 -11.87
#